data_AF-A0A397HFQ8-F1
#
_entry.id   AF-A0A397HFQ8-F1
#
_cell.length_a   1.000
_cell.length_b   1.000
_cell.length_c   1.000
_cell.angle_alpha   90.00
_cell.angle_beta   90.00
_cell.angle_gamma   90.00
#
_symmetry.space_group_name_H-M   'P 1'
#
loop_
_entity.id
_entity.type
_entity.pdbx_description
1 polymer ?
#
loop_
_entity_poly.entity_id
_entity_poly.type
_entity_poly.pdbx_seq_one_letter_code
_entity_poly.pdbx_strand_id
1 'polypeptide(L)'
;MLGKIVLEEAYERAGLEEHSKREASLYVAPWDRERYMRQIHDINREHLQLSNEHGIGYMFVSLTVPEIQGITVEQIKDHRDRLGPFVCLSMHFQAGQKIRRCVKHLSFHGALLCDFQHDGPNGEIYLFYGQPQYDAFWKVLTDLNVPLYIHPAAKKSKLIFGHQEEHIPFGFWRLNNWFEDIEKPVANEKGKIMCKKTIYDYSKQNI
;
A
#
# COMPACT_ATOMS: atom_id res chain seq x y z
N MET A 1 -9.66 14.74 19.72
CA MET A 1 -9.88 15.15 18.32
C MET A 1 -10.81 14.15 17.65
N LEU A 2 -11.90 14.63 17.05
CA LEU A 2 -12.81 13.83 16.21
C LEU A 2 -12.45 14.03 14.73
N GLY A 3 -12.94 13.16 13.85
CA GLY A 3 -12.67 13.26 12.42
C GLY A 3 -11.29 12.73 12.01
N LYS A 4 -10.72 11.81 12.80
CA LYS A 4 -9.42 11.20 12.45
C LYS A 4 -9.52 10.45 11.12
N ILE A 5 -8.44 10.48 10.36
CA ILE A 5 -8.31 9.71 9.12
C ILE A 5 -7.36 8.57 9.39
N VAL A 6 -7.77 7.35 9.04
CA VAL A 6 -6.95 6.14 9.08
C VAL A 6 -6.78 5.60 7.67
N LEU A 7 -5.59 5.10 7.34
CA LEU A 7 -5.18 4.92 5.95
C LEU A 7 -4.56 3.55 5.61
N GLU A 8 -4.67 2.60 6.54
CA GLU A 8 -4.15 1.23 6.40
C GLU A 8 -5.14 0.23 7.01
N GLU A 9 -6.44 0.34 6.66
CA GLU A 9 -7.47 -0.55 7.18
C GLU A 9 -7.68 -1.74 6.23
N ALA A 10 -7.16 -2.90 6.65
CA ALA A 10 -7.22 -4.13 5.86
C ALA A 10 -8.60 -4.80 5.93
N TYR A 11 -9.00 -5.39 4.81
CA TYR A 11 -10.23 -6.17 4.64
C TYR A 11 -9.93 -7.47 3.88
N GLU A 12 -10.68 -8.52 4.17
CA GLU A 12 -10.71 -9.74 3.37
C GLU A 12 -12.11 -10.06 2.87
N ARG A 13 -12.20 -10.51 1.63
CA ARG A 13 -13.49 -10.85 0.99
C ARG A 13 -14.14 -12.06 1.64
N ALA A 14 -15.47 -12.07 1.65
CA ALA A 14 -16.24 -13.25 2.03
C ALA A 14 -15.88 -14.45 1.12
N GLY A 15 -15.82 -15.65 1.69
CA GLY A 15 -15.43 -16.88 0.98
C GLY A 15 -13.92 -17.19 1.02
N LEU A 16 -13.11 -16.35 1.68
CA LEU A 16 -11.67 -16.56 1.89
C LEU A 16 -11.34 -16.86 3.36
N GLU A 17 -12.25 -17.47 4.10
CA GLU A 17 -12.10 -17.69 5.55
C GLU A 17 -10.90 -18.60 5.87
N GLU A 18 -10.59 -19.58 5.02
CA GLU A 18 -9.40 -20.42 5.18
C GLU A 18 -8.10 -19.64 4.97
N HIS A 19 -8.09 -18.67 4.06
CA HIS A 19 -6.96 -17.75 3.90
C HIS A 19 -6.79 -16.91 5.16
N SER A 20 -7.86 -16.25 5.64
CA SER A 20 -7.81 -15.46 6.87
C SER A 20 -7.40 -16.26 8.10
N LYS A 21 -7.82 -17.52 8.23
CA LYS A 21 -7.35 -18.41 9.30
C LYS A 21 -5.85 -18.66 9.22
N ARG A 22 -5.31 -18.86 8.01
CA ARG A 22 -3.88 -19.01 7.79
C ARG A 22 -3.14 -17.74 8.20
N GLU A 23 -3.57 -16.58 7.76
CA GLU A 23 -2.95 -15.31 8.11
C GLU A 23 -3.05 -15.01 9.62
N ALA A 24 -4.20 -15.29 10.24
CA ALA A 24 -4.37 -15.19 11.70
C ALA A 24 -3.42 -16.10 12.47
N SER A 25 -3.04 -17.25 11.91
CA SER A 25 -2.05 -18.15 12.53
C SER A 25 -0.65 -17.55 12.58
N LEU A 26 -0.32 -16.64 11.65
CA LEU A 26 0.97 -15.99 11.51
C LEU A 26 1.05 -14.70 12.33
N TYR A 27 -0.04 -13.92 12.36
CA TYR A 27 0.00 -12.53 12.85
C TYR A 27 -0.86 -12.27 14.08
N VAL A 28 -1.77 -13.18 14.45
CA VAL A 28 -2.74 -12.95 15.53
C VAL A 28 -2.55 -13.97 16.65
N ALA A 29 -2.42 -13.44 17.86
CA ALA A 29 -2.31 -14.25 19.07
C ALA A 29 -3.54 -15.14 19.25
N PRO A 30 -3.40 -16.40 19.75
CA PRO A 30 -4.50 -17.36 19.78
C PRO A 30 -5.80 -16.86 20.42
N TRP A 31 -5.71 -16.06 21.48
CA TRP A 31 -6.87 -15.54 22.22
C TRP A 31 -7.65 -14.45 21.47
N ASP A 32 -7.09 -13.84 20.43
CA ASP A 32 -7.69 -12.71 19.70
C ASP A 32 -8.13 -13.10 18.28
N ARG A 33 -7.93 -14.36 17.88
CA ARG A 33 -8.27 -14.84 16.53
C ARG A 33 -9.76 -14.77 16.24
N GLU A 34 -10.61 -14.99 17.24
CA GLU A 34 -12.07 -14.88 17.06
C GLU A 34 -12.48 -13.44 16.71
N ARG A 35 -11.92 -12.45 17.42
CA ARG A 35 -12.12 -11.03 17.10
C ARG A 35 -11.62 -10.71 15.70
N TYR A 36 -10.40 -11.12 15.36
CA TYR A 36 -9.82 -10.89 14.03
C TYR A 36 -10.70 -11.45 12.92
N MET A 37 -11.13 -12.71 13.03
CA MET A 37 -11.95 -13.36 11.99
C MET A 37 -13.30 -12.67 11.82
N ARG A 38 -13.87 -12.13 12.90
CA ARG A 38 -15.14 -11.38 12.85
C ARG A 38 -14.97 -10.01 12.18
N GLN A 39 -13.83 -9.33 12.41
CA GLN A 39 -13.59 -7.97 11.93
C GLN A 39 -12.96 -7.91 10.53
N ILE A 40 -12.10 -8.85 10.14
CA ILE A 40 -11.39 -8.80 8.85
C ILE A 40 -12.36 -8.88 7.65
N HIS A 41 -13.51 -9.53 7.82
CA HIS A 41 -14.55 -9.66 6.80
C HIS A 41 -15.70 -8.64 6.95
N ASP A 42 -15.60 -7.68 7.88
CA ASP A 42 -16.62 -6.68 8.14
C ASP A 42 -16.05 -5.25 8.13
N ILE A 43 -16.39 -4.48 7.10
CA ILE A 43 -16.01 -3.07 6.98
C ILE A 43 -17.15 -2.09 7.26
N ASN A 44 -18.41 -2.56 7.31
CA ASN A 44 -19.58 -1.68 7.32
C ASN A 44 -20.42 -1.78 8.59
N ARG A 45 -20.17 -2.75 9.46
CA ARG A 45 -20.95 -2.94 10.70
C ARG A 45 -20.10 -2.67 11.92
N GLU A 46 -19.54 -3.71 12.54
CA GLU A 46 -18.78 -3.63 13.78
C GLU A 46 -17.59 -2.67 13.62
N HIS A 47 -16.85 -2.79 12.51
CA HIS A 47 -15.70 -1.93 12.26
C HIS A 47 -16.11 -0.45 12.15
N LEU A 48 -17.14 -0.13 11.36
CA LEU A 48 -17.62 1.24 11.23
C LEU A 48 -18.17 1.80 12.55
N GLN A 49 -18.86 0.97 13.33
CA GLN A 49 -19.35 1.34 14.67
C GLN A 49 -18.19 1.69 15.60
N LEU A 50 -17.18 0.83 15.70
CA LEU A 50 -15.98 1.08 16.51
C LEU A 50 -15.28 2.37 16.07
N SER A 51 -15.17 2.59 14.77
CA SER A 51 -14.59 3.81 14.21
C SER A 51 -15.37 5.07 14.61
N ASN A 52 -16.70 5.01 14.63
CA ASN A 52 -17.53 6.11 15.14
C ASN A 52 -17.25 6.40 16.62
N GLU A 53 -17.29 5.36 17.45
CA GLU A 53 -17.10 5.47 18.90
C GLU A 53 -15.72 6.02 19.26
N HIS A 54 -14.71 5.73 18.45
CA HIS A 54 -13.33 6.20 18.64
C HIS A 54 -13.02 7.49 17.88
N GLY A 55 -14.00 8.12 17.23
CA GLY A 55 -13.85 9.42 16.57
C GLY A 55 -13.01 9.40 15.29
N ILE A 56 -13.01 8.29 14.56
CA ILE A 56 -12.48 8.15 13.20
C ILE A 56 -13.54 8.66 12.23
N GLY A 57 -13.21 9.71 11.47
CA GLY A 57 -14.10 10.33 10.48
C GLY A 57 -14.04 9.66 9.12
N TYR A 58 -12.88 9.13 8.72
CA TYR A 58 -12.72 8.53 7.39
C TYR A 58 -11.70 7.39 7.43
N MET A 59 -12.00 6.31 6.72
CA MET A 59 -11.15 5.12 6.63
C MET A 59 -10.79 4.84 5.17
N PHE A 60 -9.49 4.75 4.88
CA PHE A 60 -9.06 4.16 3.63
C PHE A 60 -8.93 2.66 3.80
N VAL A 61 -9.71 1.95 3.00
CA VAL A 61 -9.80 0.50 3.06
C VAL A 61 -9.07 -0.13 1.88
N SER A 62 -8.33 -1.20 2.16
CA SER A 62 -7.58 -1.97 1.18
C SER A 62 -7.75 -3.46 1.43
N LEU A 63 -7.55 -4.28 0.41
CA LEU A 63 -7.51 -5.72 0.61
C LEU A 63 -6.26 -6.08 1.45
N THR A 64 -6.39 -7.10 2.29
CA THR A 64 -5.27 -7.69 3.03
C THR A 64 -4.22 -8.27 2.07
N VAL A 65 -2.98 -8.35 2.57
CA VAL A 65 -1.86 -8.98 1.87
C VAL A 65 -2.12 -10.47 1.62
N PRO A 66 -1.51 -11.09 0.58
CA PRO A 66 -0.70 -10.48 -0.49
C PRO A 66 -1.53 -10.11 -1.74
N GLU A 67 -2.85 -9.99 -1.60
CA GLU A 67 -3.76 -10.14 -2.73
C GLU A 67 -3.85 -8.94 -3.70
N ILE A 68 -4.25 -9.23 -4.94
CA ILE A 68 -4.31 -8.28 -6.07
C ILE A 68 -5.74 -7.79 -6.42
N GLN A 69 -6.76 -8.19 -5.64
CA GLN A 69 -8.18 -7.94 -5.93
C GLN A 69 -8.87 -7.06 -4.88
N GLY A 70 -8.76 -5.74 -5.05
CA GLY A 70 -9.28 -4.75 -4.08
C GLY A 70 -10.79 -4.83 -3.79
N ILE A 71 -11.19 -4.08 -2.76
CA ILE A 71 -12.59 -3.86 -2.37
C ILE A 71 -13.41 -3.39 -3.57
N THR A 72 -14.63 -3.92 -3.68
CA THR A 72 -15.58 -3.49 -4.70
C THR A 72 -16.31 -2.23 -4.25
N VAL A 73 -16.63 -1.33 -5.19
CA VAL A 73 -17.43 -0.12 -4.91
C VAL A 73 -18.74 -0.45 -4.20
N GLU A 74 -19.32 -1.59 -4.56
CA GLU A 74 -20.60 -2.05 -4.01
C GLU A 74 -20.54 -2.21 -2.51
N GLN A 75 -19.41 -2.67 -1.97
CA GLN A 75 -19.26 -2.90 -0.53
C GLN A 75 -19.24 -1.59 0.25
N ILE A 76 -18.78 -0.49 -0.33
CA ILE A 76 -18.68 0.79 0.41
C ILE A 76 -19.77 1.80 0.01
N LYS A 77 -20.72 1.41 -0.85
CA LYS A 77 -21.66 2.33 -1.50
C LYS A 77 -22.50 3.12 -0.50
N ASP A 78 -22.88 2.51 0.62
CA ASP A 78 -23.78 3.08 1.62
C ASP A 78 -23.03 3.96 2.65
N HIS A 79 -21.70 3.97 2.60
CA HIS A 79 -20.84 4.66 3.58
C HIS A 79 -19.69 5.42 2.89
N ARG A 80 -19.90 5.93 1.68
CA ARG A 80 -18.87 6.67 0.90
C ARG A 80 -18.40 7.96 1.56
N ASP A 81 -19.20 8.50 2.47
CA ASP A 81 -18.86 9.62 3.34
C ASP A 81 -17.85 9.24 4.44
N ARG A 82 -17.68 7.94 4.72
CA ARG A 82 -16.79 7.39 5.76
C ARG A 82 -15.71 6.47 5.22
N LEU A 83 -15.91 5.85 4.06
CA LEU A 83 -15.05 4.82 3.48
C LEU A 83 -14.55 5.24 2.11
N GLY A 84 -13.23 5.20 1.92
CA GLY A 84 -12.55 5.45 0.66
C GLY A 84 -11.68 4.26 0.26
N PRO A 85 -11.81 3.70 -0.94
CA PRO A 85 -11.00 2.54 -1.31
C PRO A 85 -9.68 2.98 -1.95
N PHE A 86 -8.62 2.25 -1.63
CA PHE A 86 -7.44 2.16 -2.51
C PHE A 86 -7.59 1.02 -3.50
N VAL A 87 -7.14 1.22 -4.73
CA VAL A 87 -7.18 0.16 -5.74
C VAL A 87 -6.01 -0.79 -5.52
N CYS A 88 -6.29 -2.06 -5.24
CA CYS A 88 -5.27 -3.10 -5.32
C CYS A 88 -5.08 -3.48 -6.80
N LEU A 89 -3.84 -3.40 -7.27
CA LEU A 89 -3.50 -3.58 -8.68
C LEU A 89 -2.71 -4.88 -8.88
N SER A 90 -2.93 -5.50 -10.05
CA SER A 90 -1.95 -6.43 -10.61
C SER A 90 -1.04 -5.60 -11.52
N MET A 91 0.26 -5.70 -11.29
CA MET A 91 1.31 -5.04 -12.07
C MET A 91 1.77 -5.89 -13.27
N HIS A 92 1.28 -7.13 -13.42
CA HIS A 92 1.51 -7.93 -14.64
C HIS A 92 0.86 -7.33 -15.89
N PHE A 93 -0.31 -6.70 -15.76
CA PHE A 93 -1.04 -6.20 -16.92
C PHE A 93 -2.03 -5.08 -16.58
N GLN A 94 -2.08 -4.05 -17.43
CA GLN A 94 -3.11 -2.99 -17.43
C GLN A 94 -3.31 -2.20 -16.12
N ALA A 95 -2.34 -2.20 -15.20
CA ALA A 95 -2.40 -1.44 -13.94
C ALA A 95 -2.84 0.03 -14.16
N GLY A 96 -2.25 0.70 -15.16
CA GLY A 96 -2.58 2.08 -15.51
C GLY A 96 -4.03 2.29 -15.98
N GLN A 97 -4.60 1.35 -16.75
CA GLN A 97 -6.00 1.45 -17.19
C GLN A 97 -6.96 1.22 -16.01
N LYS A 98 -6.65 0.24 -15.16
CA LYS A 98 -7.44 -0.09 -13.97
C LYS A 98 -7.51 1.10 -13.00
N ILE A 99 -6.38 1.71 -12.66
CA ILE A 99 -6.40 2.89 -11.76
C ILE A 99 -7.10 4.10 -12.39
N ARG A 100 -6.92 4.35 -13.70
CA ARG A 100 -7.65 5.43 -14.39
C ARG A 100 -9.17 5.23 -14.27
N ARG A 101 -9.66 4.01 -14.43
CA ARG A 101 -11.09 3.69 -14.25
C ARG A 101 -11.51 3.90 -12.79
N CYS A 102 -10.76 3.34 -11.84
CA CYS A 102 -11.08 3.41 -10.42
C CYS A 102 -11.14 4.86 -9.91
N VAL A 103 -10.17 5.69 -10.28
CA VAL A 103 -10.13 7.10 -9.86
C VAL A 103 -11.21 7.92 -10.58
N LYS A 104 -11.30 7.83 -11.91
CA LYS A 104 -12.19 8.73 -12.68
C LYS A 104 -13.66 8.38 -12.63
N HIS A 105 -14.00 7.11 -12.44
CA HIS A 105 -15.39 6.64 -12.55
C HIS A 105 -15.92 6.02 -11.26
N LEU A 106 -15.04 5.58 -10.37
CA LEU A 106 -15.43 4.89 -9.15
C LEU A 106 -15.04 5.66 -7.88
N SER A 107 -14.40 6.83 -8.02
CA SER A 107 -13.91 7.72 -6.96
C SER A 107 -13.05 7.00 -5.92
N PHE A 108 -12.09 6.21 -6.40
CA PHE A 108 -10.98 5.69 -5.59
C PHE A 108 -9.96 6.80 -5.37
N HIS A 109 -9.24 6.73 -4.25
CA HIS A 109 -8.35 7.82 -3.82
C HIS A 109 -6.87 7.58 -4.13
N GLY A 110 -6.52 6.43 -4.70
CA GLY A 110 -5.15 6.03 -4.98
C GLY A 110 -5.03 4.53 -5.17
N ALA A 111 -3.80 4.03 -5.24
CA ALA A 111 -3.50 2.61 -5.29
C ALA A 111 -2.84 2.12 -4.00
N LEU A 112 -3.02 0.84 -3.70
CA LEU A 112 -2.19 0.11 -2.76
C LEU A 112 -1.59 -1.11 -3.47
N LEU A 113 -0.28 -1.29 -3.34
CA LEU A 113 0.46 -2.45 -3.79
C LEU A 113 1.08 -3.14 -2.59
N CYS A 114 1.11 -4.46 -2.60
CA CYS A 114 1.82 -5.24 -1.61
C CYS A 114 3.21 -5.56 -2.18
N ASP A 115 4.20 -4.74 -1.86
CA ASP A 115 5.60 -4.98 -2.22
C ASP A 115 5.84 -5.20 -3.74
N PHE A 116 6.94 -5.87 -4.12
CA PHE A 116 7.16 -6.37 -5.47
C PHE A 116 6.15 -7.48 -5.84
N GLN A 117 5.89 -7.63 -7.13
CA GLN A 117 5.01 -8.70 -7.60
C GLN A 117 5.82 -9.95 -7.95
N HIS A 118 5.33 -11.12 -7.52
CA HIS A 118 5.87 -12.42 -7.91
C HIS A 118 5.41 -12.82 -9.31
N ASP A 119 6.28 -13.46 -10.09
CA ASP A 119 5.98 -14.01 -11.42
C ASP A 119 6.71 -15.36 -11.64
N GLY A 120 6.42 -16.03 -12.76
CA GLY A 120 7.06 -17.25 -13.20
C GLY A 120 6.65 -18.50 -12.40
N PRO A 121 7.18 -19.68 -12.78
CA PRO A 121 6.95 -20.91 -12.05
C PRO A 121 7.41 -20.77 -10.60
N ASN A 122 6.54 -21.12 -9.65
CA ASN A 122 6.78 -21.04 -8.21
C ASN A 122 6.92 -19.62 -7.62
N GLY A 123 6.71 -18.55 -8.41
CA GLY A 123 6.76 -17.18 -7.91
C GLY A 123 8.17 -16.64 -7.63
N GLU A 124 9.22 -17.26 -8.18
CA GLU A 124 10.62 -16.86 -7.92
C GLU A 124 11.13 -15.76 -8.87
N ILE A 125 10.26 -15.15 -9.67
CA ILE A 125 10.58 -13.93 -10.41
C ILE A 125 10.07 -12.72 -9.62
N TYR A 126 10.96 -11.78 -9.32
CA TYR A 126 10.69 -10.63 -8.47
C TYR A 126 10.58 -9.35 -9.31
N LEU A 127 9.38 -8.81 -9.44
CA LEU A 127 9.09 -7.63 -10.25
C LEU A 127 9.09 -6.36 -9.40
N PHE A 128 10.24 -5.68 -9.36
CA PHE A 128 10.38 -4.39 -8.68
C PHE A 128 9.96 -3.21 -9.56
N TYR A 129 9.16 -2.30 -9.01
CA TYR A 129 8.54 -1.21 -9.78
C TYR A 129 9.46 -0.01 -10.04
N GLY A 130 10.74 -0.08 -9.66
CA GLY A 130 11.75 0.94 -9.95
C GLY A 130 12.37 0.84 -11.34
N GLN A 131 11.97 -0.14 -12.15
CA GLN A 131 12.52 -0.38 -13.49
C GLN A 131 11.82 0.47 -14.57
N PRO A 132 12.51 0.86 -15.67
CA PRO A 132 11.97 1.77 -16.68
C PRO A 132 10.65 1.35 -17.33
N GLN A 133 10.36 0.04 -17.42
CA GLN A 133 9.08 -0.44 -17.96
C GLN A 133 7.87 0.04 -17.15
N TYR A 134 8.07 0.43 -15.88
CA TYR A 134 7.01 0.95 -15.01
C TYR A 134 6.84 2.48 -15.11
N ASP A 135 7.69 3.20 -15.86
CA ASP A 135 7.57 4.66 -16.04
C ASP A 135 6.20 5.05 -16.62
N ALA A 136 5.62 4.22 -17.48
CA ALA A 136 4.28 4.43 -18.01
C ALA A 136 3.20 4.39 -16.92
N PHE A 137 3.36 3.54 -15.90
CA PHE A 137 2.47 3.47 -14.75
C PHE A 137 2.70 4.65 -13.80
N TRP A 138 3.95 5.01 -13.50
CA TRP A 138 4.28 6.19 -12.69
C TRP A 138 3.72 7.48 -13.31
N LYS A 139 3.80 7.61 -14.64
CA LYS A 139 3.15 8.71 -15.36
C LYS A 139 1.65 8.73 -15.15
N VAL A 140 0.98 7.58 -15.14
CA VAL A 140 -0.47 7.51 -14.89
C VAL A 140 -0.82 8.02 -13.49
N LEU A 141 -0.06 7.63 -12.46
CA LEU A 141 -0.27 8.11 -11.09
C LEU A 141 -0.11 9.63 -10.99
N THR A 142 0.95 10.16 -11.57
CA THR A 142 1.20 11.61 -11.63
C THR A 142 0.11 12.35 -12.39
N ASP A 143 -0.32 11.85 -13.56
CA ASP A 143 -1.39 12.46 -14.36
C ASP A 143 -2.74 12.47 -13.61
N LEU A 144 -2.98 11.45 -12.77
CA LEU A 144 -4.18 11.35 -11.94
C LEU A 144 -4.08 12.15 -10.65
N ASN A 145 -2.87 12.56 -10.26
CA ASN A 145 -2.55 13.22 -9.00
C ASN A 145 -3.09 12.45 -7.78
N VAL A 146 -2.81 11.13 -7.74
CA VAL A 146 -3.20 10.25 -6.64
C VAL A 146 -1.99 9.53 -6.04
N PRO A 147 -2.00 9.25 -4.73
CA PRO A 147 -0.94 8.49 -4.07
C PRO A 147 -0.89 7.02 -4.50
N LEU A 148 0.29 6.43 -4.31
CA LEU A 148 0.50 4.99 -4.27
C LEU A 148 1.01 4.61 -2.87
N TYR A 149 0.31 3.70 -2.22
CA TYR A 149 0.72 3.03 -1.00
C TYR A 149 1.41 1.70 -1.33
N ILE A 150 2.56 1.43 -0.73
CA ILE A 150 3.28 0.17 -0.84
C ILE A 150 3.32 -0.42 0.56
N HIS A 151 2.36 -1.30 0.79
CA HIS A 151 2.24 -2.09 1.98
C HIS A 151 3.29 -3.21 1.93
N PRO A 152 3.89 -3.59 3.07
CA PRO A 152 4.80 -4.74 3.11
C PRO A 152 4.08 -6.02 2.69
N ALA A 153 4.73 -6.85 1.88
CA ALA A 153 4.37 -8.27 1.78
C ALA A 153 5.25 -9.07 2.75
N ALA A 154 5.02 -10.37 2.87
CA ALA A 154 5.99 -11.24 3.52
C ALA A 154 7.33 -11.18 2.76
N LYS A 155 8.23 -10.30 3.24
CA LYS A 155 9.55 -9.84 2.70
C LYS A 155 9.45 -8.65 1.71
N LYS A 156 10.36 -7.66 1.91
CA LYS A 156 10.20 -6.17 1.87
C LYS A 156 10.54 -5.41 0.54
N SER A 157 9.78 -4.34 0.19
CA SER A 157 10.08 -3.15 -0.67
C SER A 157 8.95 -2.04 -0.64
N LYS A 158 9.12 -0.81 -1.21
CA LYS A 158 8.72 0.49 -0.57
C LYS A 158 8.21 1.76 -1.41
N LEU A 159 7.10 2.49 -1.02
CA LEU A 159 6.63 3.95 -1.14
C LEU A 159 5.20 4.20 -0.51
N ILE A 160 4.85 5.39 0.08
CA ILE A 160 3.96 5.62 1.26
C ILE A 160 4.06 4.49 2.27
N PHE A 161 4.59 4.85 3.43
CA PHE A 161 4.95 3.89 4.42
C PHE A 161 4.05 3.98 5.63
N GLY A 162 3.41 2.86 5.94
CA GLY A 162 2.96 2.58 7.28
C GLY A 162 4.13 2.51 8.26
N HIS A 163 3.81 2.20 9.51
CA HIS A 163 4.83 1.82 10.49
C HIS A 163 5.96 2.85 10.68
N GLN A 164 5.62 4.15 10.66
CA GLN A 164 6.56 5.27 10.79
C GLN A 164 7.71 5.20 9.76
N GLU A 165 7.35 5.06 8.49
CA GLU A 165 8.31 5.02 7.41
C GLU A 165 9.26 3.82 7.44
N GLU A 166 8.84 2.70 8.03
CA GLU A 166 9.55 1.42 7.93
C GLU A 166 11.05 1.54 8.30
N HIS A 167 11.32 2.24 9.40
CA HIS A 167 12.65 2.58 9.93
C HIS A 167 13.48 3.63 9.17
N ILE A 168 13.03 4.17 8.03
CA ILE A 168 13.85 5.11 7.23
C ILE A 168 14.18 6.40 8.01
N PRO A 169 13.24 7.04 8.75
CA PRO A 169 13.53 8.28 9.45
C PRO A 169 14.65 8.14 10.48
N PHE A 170 14.70 7.00 11.17
CA PHE A 170 15.77 6.70 12.13
C PHE A 170 17.13 6.51 11.45
N GLY A 171 17.13 6.07 10.20
CA GLY A 171 18.32 5.91 9.38
C GLY A 171 18.72 7.14 8.57
N PHE A 172 17.96 8.24 8.59
CA PHE A 172 18.12 9.32 7.60
C PHE A 172 19.53 9.91 7.57
N TRP A 173 20.10 10.28 8.71
CA TRP A 173 21.45 10.85 8.73
C TRP A 173 22.48 9.88 8.14
N ARG A 174 22.43 8.60 8.54
CA ARG A 174 23.37 7.57 8.04
C ARG A 174 23.19 7.33 6.55
N LEU A 175 21.96 7.15 6.09
CA LEU A 175 21.63 6.91 4.69
C LEU A 175 22.05 8.08 3.82
N ASN A 176 21.78 9.32 4.27
CA ASN A 176 22.13 10.51 3.51
C ASN A 176 23.64 10.63 3.35
N ASN A 177 24.42 10.58 4.44
CA ASN A 177 25.88 10.69 4.34
C ASN A 177 26.47 9.54 3.52
N TRP A 178 25.97 8.30 3.68
CA TRP A 178 26.45 7.19 2.87
C TRP A 178 26.15 7.40 1.37
N PHE A 179 24.99 7.98 1.02
CA PHE A 179 24.66 8.27 -0.37
C PHE A 179 25.49 9.42 -0.94
N GLU A 180 25.59 10.54 -0.23
CA GLU A 180 26.33 11.71 -0.72
C GLU A 180 27.84 11.46 -0.77
N ASP A 181 28.41 10.83 0.25
CA ASP A 181 29.86 10.70 0.41
C ASP A 181 30.43 9.47 -0.29
N ILE A 182 29.64 8.39 -0.45
CA ILE A 182 30.12 7.09 -0.96
C ILE A 182 29.38 6.68 -2.23
N GLU A 183 28.08 6.44 -2.18
CA GLU A 183 27.37 5.75 -3.27
C GLU A 183 27.23 6.61 -4.53
N LYS A 184 26.94 7.92 -4.40
CA LYS A 184 26.81 8.82 -5.56
C LYS A 184 28.15 9.02 -6.28
N PRO A 185 29.29 9.30 -5.60
CA PRO A 185 30.60 9.33 -6.26
C PRO A 185 30.94 8.03 -6.98
N VAL A 186 30.77 6.88 -6.31
CA VAL A 186 31.06 5.56 -6.89
C VAL A 186 30.16 5.26 -8.10
N ALA A 187 28.89 5.63 -8.04
CA ALA A 187 27.98 5.46 -9.18
C ALA A 187 28.40 6.34 -10.36
N ASN A 188 28.76 7.60 -10.12
CA ASN A 188 29.22 8.53 -11.15
C ASN A 188 30.50 8.04 -11.85
N GLU A 189 31.50 7.60 -11.08
CA GLU A 189 32.74 7.01 -11.63
C GLU A 189 32.46 5.78 -12.49
N LYS A 190 31.46 4.97 -12.12
CA LYS A 190 31.06 3.76 -12.85
C LYS A 190 30.02 4.02 -13.94
N GLY A 191 29.64 5.27 -14.20
CA GLY A 191 28.58 5.62 -15.16
C GLY A 191 27.21 5.00 -14.84
N LYS A 192 26.94 4.69 -13.57
CA LYS A 192 25.67 4.11 -13.10
C LYS A 192 24.67 5.20 -12.74
N ILE A 193 23.39 4.91 -12.93
CA ILE A 193 22.30 5.80 -12.54
C ILE A 193 22.15 5.76 -11.01
N MET A 194 22.07 6.93 -10.39
CA MET A 194 21.80 7.10 -8.95
C MET A 194 20.78 8.22 -8.70
N CYS A 195 20.20 8.26 -7.50
CA CYS A 195 19.30 9.32 -7.08
C CYS A 195 19.99 10.70 -7.19
N LYS A 196 19.23 11.71 -7.64
CA LYS A 196 19.79 13.04 -7.95
C LYS A 196 19.73 14.00 -6.76
N LYS A 197 18.68 13.89 -5.95
CA LYS A 197 18.48 14.74 -4.77
C LYS A 197 18.89 13.99 -3.49
N THR A 198 18.85 14.66 -2.34
CA THR A 198 19.08 14.03 -1.05
C THR A 198 17.87 13.18 -0.65
N ILE A 199 18.04 12.24 0.28
CA ILE A 199 16.90 11.46 0.78
C ILE A 199 15.86 12.36 1.46
N TYR A 200 16.31 13.47 2.07
CA TYR A 200 15.44 14.44 2.73
C TYR A 200 14.56 15.18 1.73
N ASP A 201 15.08 15.48 0.54
CA ASP A 201 14.30 16.13 -0.51
C ASP A 201 13.17 15.22 -0.99
N TYR A 202 13.46 13.94 -1.22
CA TYR A 202 12.43 12.96 -1.61
C TYR A 202 11.41 12.76 -0.50
N SER A 203 11.84 12.66 0.76
CA SER A 203 10.94 12.55 1.91
C SER A 203 10.04 13.76 2.11
N LYS A 204 10.49 14.97 1.77
CA LYS A 204 9.67 16.19 1.90
C LYS A 204 8.75 16.46 0.70
N GLN A 205 9.08 15.91 -0.46
CA GLN A 205 8.40 16.27 -1.72
C GLN A 205 7.54 15.14 -2.29
N ASN A 206 7.83 13.90 -1.93
CA ASN A 206 7.27 12.71 -2.59
C ASN A 206 6.71 11.66 -1.61
N ILE A 207 6.94 11.85 -0.30
CA ILE A 207 6.43 11.02 0.79
C ILE A 207 5.64 11.96 1.71
#